data_AF-A0A1V3PT11-F1
#
_entry.id   AF-A0A1V3PT11-F1
#
_cell.length_a   1.000
_cell.length_b   1.000
_cell.length_c   1.000
_cell.angle_alpha   90.00
_cell.angle_beta   90.00
_cell.angle_gamma   90.00
#
_symmetry.space_group_name_H-M   'P 1'
#
loop_
_entity.id
_entity.type
_entity.pdbx_description
1 polymer ?
#
loop_
_entity_poly.entity_id
_entity_poly.type
_entity_poly.pdbx_seq_one_letter_code
_entity_poly.pdbx_strand_id
1 'polypeptide(L)'
;MVTRTLGMEPQHAWRAGDPRKTPKGTLLAGTRTTGYWAANPFSYGWRDSTDVLIEDALEELVTFLEPHRDFLSELSKGGNVRIWASTSSNRNYTLDLAPNMLIRIASLGATFIHDVY
;
A
#
# COMPACT_ATOMS: atom_id res chain seq x y z
N MET A 1 -1.27 10.47 -12.14
CA MET A 1 -2.56 10.69 -11.46
C MET A 1 -2.40 10.42 -9.98
N VAL A 2 -2.13 9.18 -9.56
CA VAL A 2 -1.93 8.82 -8.13
C VAL A 2 -0.85 9.65 -7.44
N THR A 3 0.36 9.75 -7.99
CA THR A 3 1.45 10.60 -7.47
C THR A 3 1.02 12.05 -7.23
N ARG A 4 0.23 12.63 -8.14
CA ARG A 4 -0.22 14.03 -8.02
C ARG A 4 -1.27 14.19 -6.92
N THR A 5 -2.18 13.22 -6.77
CA THR A 5 -3.23 13.28 -5.76
C THR A 5 -2.69 13.02 -4.36
N LEU A 6 -1.84 12.01 -4.20
CA LEU A 6 -1.30 11.59 -2.91
C LEU A 6 0.00 12.31 -2.54
N GLY A 7 0.62 13.07 -3.46
CA GLY A 7 1.92 13.70 -3.20
C GLY A 7 3.06 12.72 -2.93
N MET A 8 2.90 11.44 -3.29
CA MET A 8 3.85 10.36 -3.03
C MET A 8 4.59 9.96 -4.30
N GLU A 9 5.89 9.75 -4.18
CA GLU A 9 6.71 9.17 -5.25
C GLU A 9 6.59 7.64 -5.26
N PRO A 10 6.26 7.02 -6.40
CA PRO A 10 6.14 5.58 -6.49
C PRO A 10 7.50 4.90 -6.49
N GLN A 11 7.59 3.77 -5.77
CA GLN A 11 8.67 2.80 -5.97
C GLN A 11 8.44 1.99 -7.25
N HIS A 12 7.18 1.74 -7.60
CA HIS A 12 6.79 1.02 -8.80
C HIS A 12 5.57 1.70 -9.44
N ALA A 13 5.65 2.00 -10.74
CA ALA A 13 4.51 2.49 -11.49
C ALA A 13 4.59 2.07 -12.96
N TRP A 14 3.45 1.68 -13.53
CA TRP A 14 3.27 1.50 -14.97
C TRP A 14 1.80 1.66 -15.35
N ARG A 15 1.54 1.89 -16.63
CA ARG A 15 0.20 1.97 -17.21
C ARG A 15 -0.13 0.70 -17.97
N ALA A 16 -1.43 0.44 -18.13
CA ALA A 16 -1.89 -0.56 -19.08
C ALA A 16 -1.41 -0.16 -20.50
N GLY A 17 -0.91 -1.13 -21.26
CA GLY A 17 -0.28 -0.94 -22.55
C GLY A 17 1.24 -0.74 -22.50
N ASP A 18 1.83 -0.45 -21.35
CA ASP A 18 3.28 -0.28 -21.25
C ASP A 18 4.01 -1.61 -21.55
N PRO A 19 5.16 -1.59 -22.27
CA PRO A 19 5.95 -2.79 -22.50
C PRO A 19 6.39 -3.44 -21.20
N ARG A 20 6.31 -4.77 -21.13
CA ARG A 20 6.81 -5.51 -19.98
C ARG A 20 8.34 -5.47 -19.95
N LYS A 21 8.92 -5.30 -18.76
CA LYS A 21 10.38 -5.27 -18.54
C LYS A 21 10.76 -6.07 -17.30
N THR A 22 11.95 -6.66 -17.31
CA THR A 22 12.60 -7.20 -16.11
C THR A 22 13.01 -6.07 -15.17
N PRO A 23 13.34 -6.35 -13.89
CA PRO A 23 13.90 -5.34 -12.99
C PRO A 23 15.16 -4.66 -13.54
N LYS A 24 15.95 -5.37 -14.37
CA LYS A 24 17.13 -4.84 -15.06
C LYS A 24 16.81 -4.10 -16.37
N GLY A 25 15.53 -3.94 -16.72
CA GLY A 25 15.07 -3.17 -17.88
C GLY A 25 14.95 -3.95 -19.20
N THR A 26 15.29 -5.25 -19.22
CA THR A 26 15.17 -6.09 -20.42
C THR A 26 13.70 -6.22 -20.82
N LEU A 27 13.38 -5.91 -22.08
CA LEU A 27 12.02 -6.07 -22.61
C LEU A 27 11.59 -7.53 -22.58
N LEU A 28 10.36 -7.75 -22.14
CA LEU A 28 9.66 -9.03 -22.18
C LEU A 28 8.56 -8.95 -23.23
N ALA A 29 8.16 -10.10 -23.77
CA ALA A 29 7.08 -10.15 -24.75
C ALA A 29 5.75 -9.61 -24.18
N GLY A 30 5.04 -8.83 -25.00
CA GLY A 30 3.72 -8.28 -24.69
C GLY A 30 3.74 -7.01 -23.83
N THR A 31 2.55 -6.52 -23.52
CA THR A 31 2.31 -5.31 -22.73
C THR A 31 1.63 -5.63 -21.40
N ARG A 32 1.70 -4.69 -20.46
CA ARG A 32 0.98 -4.76 -19.19
C ARG A 32 -0.52 -4.63 -19.46
N THR A 33 -1.32 -5.59 -19.02
CA THR A 33 -2.78 -5.56 -19.20
C THR A 33 -3.47 -4.58 -18.24
N THR A 34 -2.83 -4.29 -17.10
CA THR A 34 -3.33 -3.38 -16.07
C THR A 34 -2.29 -2.33 -15.70
N GLY A 35 -2.77 -1.21 -15.18
CA GLY A 35 -1.91 -0.25 -14.48
C GLY A 35 -1.51 -0.75 -13.10
N TYR A 36 -0.43 -0.20 -12.56
CA TYR A 36 0.02 -0.46 -11.20
C TYR A 36 0.71 0.78 -10.65
N TRP A 37 0.56 0.98 -9.35
CA TRP A 37 1.23 2.03 -8.61
C TRP A 37 1.42 1.55 -7.18
N ALA A 38 2.65 1.65 -6.66
CA ALA A 38 2.98 1.34 -5.29
C ALA A 38 4.07 2.30 -4.79
N ALA A 39 3.93 2.73 -3.55
CA ALA A 39 4.88 3.58 -2.83
C ALA A 39 5.03 3.05 -1.41
N ASN A 40 6.19 3.30 -0.81
CA ASN A 40 6.37 3.19 0.62
C ASN A 40 6.05 4.57 1.23
N PRO A 41 5.02 4.70 2.08
CA PRO A 41 4.67 5.98 2.69
C PRO A 41 5.70 6.44 3.73
N PHE A 42 6.58 5.53 4.19
CA PHE A 42 7.59 5.82 5.20
C PHE A 42 8.99 5.89 4.58
N SER A 43 9.80 6.82 5.09
CA SER A 43 11.21 6.97 4.71
C SER A 43 12.13 5.98 5.42
N TYR A 44 11.61 5.25 6.40
CA TYR A 44 12.35 4.26 7.18
C TYR A 44 12.08 2.82 6.68
N GLY A 45 13.03 1.91 7.00
CA GLY A 45 12.94 0.49 6.69
C GLY A 45 12.28 -0.31 7.82
N TRP A 46 12.74 -1.54 8.06
CA TRP A 46 12.27 -2.35 9.20
C TRP A 46 12.44 -1.60 10.53
N ARG A 47 11.44 -1.70 11.40
CA ARG A 47 11.43 -1.14 12.76
C ARG A 47 11.09 -2.22 13.77
N ASP A 48 11.67 -2.10 14.96
CA ASP A 48 11.27 -2.94 16.07
C ASP A 48 9.91 -2.46 16.60
N SER A 49 9.08 -3.41 17.03
CA SER A 49 7.82 -3.15 17.74
C SER A 49 8.01 -2.33 19.02
N THR A 50 9.21 -2.29 19.61
CA THR A 50 9.50 -1.41 20.75
C THR A 50 9.63 0.06 20.34
N ASP A 51 9.89 0.33 19.07
CA ASP A 51 10.03 1.70 18.54
C ASP A 51 8.73 2.21 17.93
N VAL A 52 8.09 1.38 17.08
CA VAL A 52 6.87 1.72 16.36
C VAL A 52 6.02 0.46 16.22
N LEU A 53 4.82 0.48 16.79
CA LEU A 53 3.84 -0.57 16.56
C LEU A 53 3.24 -0.44 15.16
N ILE A 54 2.81 -1.55 14.59
CA ILE A 54 2.14 -1.54 13.29
C ILE A 54 0.83 -0.76 13.33
N GLU A 55 0.13 -0.79 14.47
CA GLU A 55 -1.09 -0.04 14.73
C GLU A 55 -0.84 1.47 14.66
N ASP A 56 0.29 1.94 15.21
CA ASP A 56 0.68 3.36 15.16
C ASP A 56 1.03 3.79 13.73
N ALA A 57 1.79 2.95 13.00
CA ALA A 57 2.11 3.21 11.60
C ALA A 57 0.84 3.19 10.72
N LEU A 58 -0.10 2.30 10.98
CA LEU A 58 -1.39 2.26 10.31
C LEU A 58 -2.23 3.51 10.63
N GLU A 59 -2.23 3.97 11.87
CA GLU A 59 -2.92 5.19 12.28
C GLU A 59 -2.39 6.42 11.53
N GLU A 60 -1.07 6.57 11.46
CA GLU A 60 -0.42 7.65 10.69
C GLU A 60 -0.81 7.58 9.20
N LEU A 61 -0.69 6.40 8.59
CA LEU A 61 -0.98 6.21 7.17
C LEU A 61 -2.45 6.43 6.84
N VAL A 62 -3.37 5.85 7.61
CA VAL A 62 -4.81 5.98 7.37
C VAL A 62 -5.25 7.43 7.55
N THR A 63 -4.76 8.12 8.58
CA THR A 63 -5.01 9.55 8.79
C THR A 63 -4.52 10.39 7.60
N PHE A 64 -3.36 10.06 7.05
CA PHE A 64 -2.85 10.71 5.84
C PHE A 64 -3.73 10.46 4.61
N LEU A 65 -4.28 9.24 4.46
CA LEU A 65 -5.09 8.86 3.30
C LEU A 65 -6.55 9.34 3.36
N GLU A 66 -7.07 9.63 4.56
CA GLU A 66 -8.47 10.04 4.77
C GLU A 66 -8.95 11.24 3.93
N PRO A 67 -8.16 12.32 3.77
CA PRO A 67 -8.52 13.43 2.87
C PRO A 67 -8.67 13.00 1.40
N HIS A 68 -8.14 11.85 1.01
CA HIS A 68 -8.17 11.31 -0.35
C HIS A 68 -9.18 10.16 -0.52
N ARG A 69 -10.08 9.97 0.44
CA ARG A 69 -11.06 8.88 0.47
C ARG A 69 -11.83 8.70 -0.84
N ASP A 70 -12.42 9.78 -1.36
CA ASP A 70 -13.26 9.69 -2.56
C ASP A 70 -12.46 9.22 -3.77
N PHE A 71 -11.22 9.69 -3.88
CA PHE A 71 -10.29 9.28 -4.94
C PHE A 71 -9.93 7.79 -4.81
N LEU A 72 -9.59 7.32 -3.61
CA LEU A 72 -9.23 5.92 -3.36
C LEU A 72 -10.42 4.98 -3.55
N SER A 73 -11.61 5.39 -3.08
CA SER A 73 -12.87 4.68 -3.27
C SER A 73 -13.28 4.60 -4.74
N GLU A 74 -13.05 5.64 -5.54
CA GLU A 74 -13.28 5.57 -6.98
C GLU A 74 -12.29 4.62 -7.67
N LEU A 75 -11.01 4.65 -7.28
CA LEU A 75 -10.00 3.72 -7.79
C LEU A 75 -10.33 2.26 -7.50
N SER A 76 -10.93 1.97 -6.34
CA SER A 76 -11.27 0.60 -5.95
C SER A 76 -12.41 -0.01 -6.77
N LYS A 77 -13.24 0.80 -7.45
CA LYS A 77 -14.30 0.31 -8.34
C LYS A 77 -13.76 -0.36 -9.61
N GLY A 78 -12.60 0.08 -10.09
CA GLY A 78 -11.96 -0.43 -11.32
C GLY A 78 -10.66 -1.19 -11.08
N GLY A 79 -10.30 -1.42 -9.80
CA GLY A 79 -9.01 -1.95 -9.41
C GLY A 79 -8.97 -2.38 -7.95
N ASN A 80 -7.78 -2.36 -7.33
CA ASN A 80 -7.60 -2.72 -5.93
C ASN A 80 -6.73 -1.66 -5.24
N VAL A 81 -7.20 -1.13 -4.12
CA VAL A 81 -6.39 -0.33 -3.20
C VAL A 81 -5.97 -1.26 -2.06
N ARG A 82 -4.68 -1.34 -1.78
CA ARG A 82 -4.11 -2.27 -0.80
C ARG A 82 -3.13 -1.53 0.10
N ILE A 83 -3.32 -1.66 1.40
CA ILE A 83 -2.35 -1.26 2.42
C ILE A 83 -1.61 -2.53 2.79
N TRP A 84 -0.31 -2.57 2.53
CA TRP A 84 0.53 -3.74 2.78
C TRP A 84 1.41 -3.48 3.98
N ALA A 85 1.39 -4.39 4.95
CA ALA A 85 2.31 -4.37 6.07
C ALA A 85 2.97 -5.74 6.24
N SER A 86 4.29 -5.73 6.40
CA SER A 86 5.09 -6.93 6.61
C SER A 86 5.66 -6.92 8.03
N THR A 87 5.53 -8.03 8.76
CA THR A 87 6.11 -8.19 10.10
C THR A 87 6.87 -9.50 10.21
N SER A 88 7.78 -9.58 11.15
CA SER A 88 8.50 -10.82 11.49
C SER A 88 8.78 -10.85 12.99
N SER A 89 8.89 -12.04 13.56
CA SER A 89 9.26 -12.22 14.96
C SER A 89 9.85 -13.60 15.19
N ASN A 90 10.74 -13.72 16.18
CA ASN A 90 11.23 -15.01 16.66
C ASN A 90 10.28 -15.65 17.70
N ARG A 91 9.13 -15.04 17.95
CA ARG A 91 8.10 -15.48 18.90
C ARG A 91 6.71 -15.31 18.28
N ASN A 92 5.72 -15.94 18.90
CA ASN A 92 4.33 -15.68 18.55
C ASN A 92 3.97 -14.22 18.88
N TYR A 93 3.22 -13.59 18.00
CA TYR A 93 2.69 -12.24 18.17
C TYR A 93 1.30 -12.15 17.53
N THR A 94 0.63 -11.04 17.75
CA THR A 94 -0.71 -10.77 17.22
C THR A 94 -0.77 -9.30 16.86
N LEU A 95 -1.46 -8.99 15.78
CA LEU A 95 -1.87 -7.63 15.45
C LEU A 95 -3.32 -7.48 15.86
N ASP A 96 -3.61 -6.51 16.72
CA ASP A 96 -4.98 -6.25 17.16
C ASP A 96 -5.49 -4.97 16.53
N LEU A 97 -6.13 -5.12 15.37
CA LEU A 97 -6.72 -3.99 14.67
C LEU A 97 -8.09 -3.69 15.25
N ALA A 98 -8.17 -2.59 16.01
CA ALA A 98 -9.42 -2.12 16.58
C ALA A 98 -10.52 -1.97 15.51
N PRO A 99 -11.81 -2.21 15.84
CA PRO A 99 -12.91 -2.12 14.89
C PRO A 99 -12.97 -0.79 14.13
N ASN A 100 -12.65 0.33 14.80
CA ASN A 100 -12.60 1.64 14.16
C ASN A 100 -11.53 1.73 13.07
N MET A 101 -10.35 1.12 13.27
CA MET A 101 -9.30 1.07 12.25
C MET A 101 -9.79 0.31 11.01
N LEU A 102 -10.43 -0.85 11.21
CA LEU A 102 -11.00 -1.65 10.12
C LEU A 102 -12.06 -0.88 9.32
N ILE A 103 -12.95 -0.14 10.00
CA ILE A 103 -13.96 0.72 9.36
C ILE A 103 -13.27 1.80 8.53
N ARG A 104 -12.25 2.46 9.07
CA ARG A 104 -11.52 3.53 8.35
C ARG A 104 -10.84 2.99 7.10
N ILE A 105 -10.12 1.86 7.19
CA ILE A 105 -9.50 1.20 6.04
C ILE A 105 -10.55 0.84 4.98
N ALA A 106 -11.65 0.20 5.37
CA ALA A 106 -12.73 -0.15 4.46
C ALA A 106 -13.35 1.08 3.78
N SER A 107 -13.46 2.19 4.51
CA SER A 107 -14.04 3.43 4.00
C SER A 107 -13.17 4.12 2.94
N LEU A 108 -11.86 3.84 2.91
CA LEU A 108 -10.96 4.23 1.83
C LEU A 108 -11.10 3.35 0.58
N GLY A 109 -11.93 2.30 0.63
CA GLY A 109 -11.97 1.25 -0.39
C GLY A 109 -10.71 0.38 -0.39
N ALA A 110 -9.95 0.37 0.71
CA ALA A 110 -8.69 -0.34 0.82
C ALA A 110 -8.85 -1.69 1.53
N THR A 111 -8.00 -2.65 1.14
CA THR A 111 -7.79 -3.91 1.87
C THR A 111 -6.49 -3.83 2.65
N PHE A 112 -6.49 -4.29 3.91
CA PHE A 112 -5.27 -4.52 4.66
C PHE A 112 -4.69 -5.89 4.34
N ILE A 113 -3.42 -5.93 3.93
CA ILE A 113 -2.68 -7.15 3.66
C ILE A 113 -1.56 -7.23 4.68
N HIS A 114 -1.57 -8.32 5.44
CA HIS A 114 -0.53 -8.66 6.40
C HIS A 114 0.31 -9.81 5.86
N ASP A 115 1.61 -9.57 5.74
CA ASP A 115 2.60 -10.54 5.27
C ASP A 115 3.56 -10.88 6.41
N VAL A 116 3.79 -12.16 6.68
CA VAL A 116 4.56 -12.64 7.83
C VAL A 116 5.77 -13.44 7.36
N TYR A 117 6.96 -13.01 7.79
CA TYR A 117 8.25 -13.67 7.53
C TYR A 117 8.81 -14.36 8.77
#